data_AF-A0A8C1H768-F1
#
_entry.id   AF-A0A8C1H768-F1
#
_cell.length_a   1.000
_cell.length_b   1.000
_cell.length_c   1.000
_cell.angle_alpha   90.00
_cell.angle_beta   90.00
_cell.angle_gamma   90.00
#
_symmetry.space_group_name_H-M   'P 1'
#
loop_
_entity.id
_entity.type
_entity.pdbx_description
1 polymer ?
#
loop_
_entity_poly.entity_id
_entity_poly.type
_entity_poly.pdbx_seq_one_letter_code
_entity_poly.pdbx_strand_id
1 'polypeptide(L)'
;MSTRTLPLLFINLGGEMLYILDQRLRAQNIPADKAKKVMNDIITTMFNKKFLEELFKPQELYSKKALRTVFDRLAHASIMRLNQASMDKLYDLMTMAFKYQVLLCPRPKDILLVSFNHMDAIRDFVKDTPSILSQVDETNKQLVEIYTPLSGGEFQLIRQTLLIFFQDMHIRVSIFLKDKVQNSNGRFVLPTSGPVPYGTHTPGLIRMFSCSGEEVRRMQFRDGGNYCGALREGSFEMYGDRVIKLGTNMYSVSRPVETHMSGTSKNSSQHTKVNTTPNPLAKEELNLLARLMGGLEVQKSANTDSGFRVNLFATDEEEETNRPMQSWLRSWGSLERWENLPPVPAARVTTSWP
;
A
#
# COMPACT_ATOMS: atom_id res chain seq x y z
N MET A 1 13.50 12.46 15.02
CA MET A 1 12.76 11.31 14.45
C MET A 1 11.69 10.90 15.45
N SER A 2 10.55 10.38 15.01
CA SER A 2 9.48 9.95 15.93
C SER A 2 9.71 8.52 16.42
N THR A 3 9.68 8.34 17.75
CA THR A 3 9.80 7.03 18.43
C THR A 3 8.49 6.23 18.47
N ARG A 4 7.42 6.77 17.88
CA ARG A 4 6.10 6.11 17.80
C ARG A 4 5.78 5.65 16.38
N THR A 5 6.76 5.58 15.49
CA THR A 5 6.53 5.26 14.07
C THR A 5 6.42 3.76 13.80
N LEU A 6 7.12 2.94 14.61
CA LEU A 6 7.26 1.52 14.34
C LEU A 6 5.94 0.73 14.33
N PRO A 7 4.98 0.92 15.26
CA PRO A 7 3.71 0.21 15.22
C PRO A 7 2.93 0.49 13.93
N LEU A 8 2.85 1.75 13.50
CA LEU A 8 2.20 2.12 12.24
C LEU A 8 2.91 1.47 11.05
N LEU A 9 4.24 1.55 10.98
CA LEU A 9 4.98 0.92 9.88
C LEU A 9 4.70 -0.59 9.80
N PHE A 10 4.75 -1.27 10.94
CA PHE A 10 4.53 -2.71 11.02
C PHE A 10 3.10 -3.11 10.64
N ILE A 11 2.08 -2.43 11.18
CA ILE A 11 0.67 -2.74 10.93
C ILE A 11 0.31 -2.50 9.46
N ASN A 12 0.72 -1.35 8.89
CA ASN A 12 0.41 -1.05 7.49
C ASN A 12 1.11 -2.02 6.52
N LEU A 13 2.39 -2.35 6.75
CA LEU A 13 3.09 -3.35 5.94
C LEU A 13 2.46 -4.74 6.08
N GLY A 14 2.06 -5.13 7.30
CA GLY A 14 1.35 -6.39 7.52
C GLY A 14 -0.03 -6.42 6.85
N GLY A 15 -0.76 -5.30 6.84
CA GLY A 15 -2.00 -5.16 6.08
C GLY A 15 -1.78 -5.36 4.58
N GLU A 16 -0.77 -4.72 4.00
CA GLU A 16 -0.40 -4.94 2.58
C GLU A 16 0.00 -6.40 2.32
N MET A 17 0.75 -7.03 3.22
CA MET A 17 1.12 -8.44 3.11
C MET A 17 -0.14 -9.32 3.04
N LEU A 18 -1.09 -9.10 3.94
CA LEU A 18 -2.33 -9.87 4.01
C LEU A 18 -3.20 -9.67 2.77
N TYR A 19 -3.28 -8.45 2.22
CA TYR A 19 -3.95 -8.21 0.95
C TYR A 19 -3.32 -9.00 -0.19
N ILE A 20 -1.99 -8.95 -0.33
CA ILE A 20 -1.28 -9.65 -1.40
C ILE A 20 -1.46 -11.16 -1.26
N LEU A 21 -1.33 -11.70 -0.05
CA LEU A 21 -1.48 -13.12 0.22
C LEU A 21 -2.90 -13.61 -0.04
N ASP A 22 -3.94 -12.90 0.43
CA ASP A 22 -5.34 -13.25 0.15
C ASP A 22 -5.61 -13.33 -1.36
N GLN A 23 -5.17 -12.32 -2.13
CA GLN A 23 -5.36 -12.32 -3.58
C GLN A 23 -4.61 -13.47 -4.26
N ARG A 24 -3.39 -13.80 -3.82
CA ARG A 24 -2.61 -14.90 -4.41
C ARG A 24 -3.19 -16.27 -4.07
N LEU A 25 -3.64 -16.48 -2.84
CA LEU A 25 -4.31 -17.73 -2.43
C LEU A 25 -5.59 -17.95 -3.25
N ARG A 26 -6.38 -16.89 -3.49
CA ARG A 26 -7.56 -16.93 -4.37
C ARG A 26 -7.18 -17.23 -5.82
N ALA A 27 -6.18 -16.53 -6.36
CA ALA A 27 -5.76 -16.71 -7.75
C ALA A 27 -5.24 -18.13 -8.05
N GLN A 28 -4.64 -18.79 -7.05
CA GLN A 28 -4.19 -20.17 -7.15
C GLN A 28 -5.28 -21.20 -6.82
N ASN A 29 -6.53 -20.76 -6.59
CA ASN A 29 -7.65 -21.60 -6.21
C ASN A 29 -7.36 -22.50 -5.01
N ILE A 30 -6.62 -21.99 -4.01
CA ILE A 30 -6.40 -22.71 -2.77
C ILE A 30 -7.75 -22.91 -2.06
N PRO A 31 -8.07 -24.12 -1.55
CA PRO A 31 -9.32 -24.37 -0.85
C PRO A 31 -9.57 -23.36 0.27
N ALA A 32 -10.80 -22.88 0.39
CA ALA A 32 -11.16 -21.79 1.30
C ALA A 32 -10.75 -22.06 2.75
N ASP A 33 -10.91 -23.29 3.25
CA ASP A 33 -10.51 -23.66 4.61
C ASP A 33 -8.99 -23.58 4.82
N LYS A 34 -8.21 -23.97 3.80
CA LYS A 34 -6.74 -23.87 3.84
C LYS A 34 -6.29 -22.42 3.78
N ALA A 35 -6.89 -21.62 2.89
CA ALA A 35 -6.59 -20.19 2.79
C ALA A 35 -6.93 -19.46 4.11
N LYS A 36 -8.10 -19.75 4.69
CA LYS A 36 -8.52 -19.23 5.99
C LYS A 36 -7.55 -19.61 7.11
N LYS A 37 -7.09 -20.87 7.13
CA LYS A 37 -6.07 -21.32 8.10
C LYS A 37 -4.75 -20.54 7.93
N VAL A 38 -4.26 -20.38 6.70
CA VAL A 38 -3.05 -19.61 6.42
C VAL A 38 -3.18 -18.16 6.94
N MET A 39 -4.29 -17.48 6.62
CA MET A 39 -4.53 -16.11 7.07
C MET A 39 -4.62 -16.03 8.59
N ASN A 40 -5.37 -16.93 9.24
CA ASN A 40 -5.52 -16.97 10.69
C ASN A 40 -4.19 -17.20 11.41
N ASP A 41 -3.34 -18.11 10.93
CA ASP A 41 -2.03 -18.40 11.54
C ASP A 41 -1.09 -17.17 11.48
N ILE A 42 -1.08 -16.46 10.33
CA ILE A 42 -0.29 -15.24 10.15
C ILE A 42 -0.81 -14.12 11.05
N ILE A 43 -2.13 -13.88 11.08
CA ILE A 43 -2.73 -12.82 11.89
C ILE A 43 -2.56 -13.12 13.39
N THR A 44 -2.71 -14.37 13.83
CA THR A 44 -2.45 -14.77 15.22
C THR A 44 -1.01 -14.46 15.63
N THR A 45 -0.04 -14.71 14.74
CA THR A 45 1.36 -14.43 15.03
C THR A 45 1.66 -12.94 15.01
N MET A 46 1.09 -12.20 14.06
CA MET A 46 1.25 -10.76 13.90
C MET A 46 0.68 -9.98 15.10
N PHE A 47 -0.44 -10.44 15.65
CA PHE A 47 -1.14 -9.81 16.78
C PHE A 47 -0.86 -10.50 18.12
N ASN A 48 0.28 -11.20 18.23
CA ASN A 48 0.67 -11.80 19.49
C ASN A 48 0.87 -10.73 20.57
N LYS A 49 0.18 -10.89 21.70
CA LYS A 49 0.15 -9.90 22.80
C LYS A 49 1.55 -9.47 23.27
N LYS A 50 2.46 -10.42 23.55
CA LYS A 50 3.80 -10.09 24.04
C LYS A 50 4.62 -9.32 23.01
N PHE A 51 4.48 -9.70 21.74
CA PHE A 51 5.16 -9.01 20.65
C PHE A 51 4.64 -7.58 20.49
N LEU A 52 3.32 -7.38 20.52
CA LEU A 52 2.73 -6.05 20.42
C LEU A 52 3.10 -5.16 21.62
N GLU A 53 3.10 -5.70 22.83
CA GLU A 53 3.55 -4.97 24.03
C GLU A 53 4.98 -4.41 23.85
N GLU A 54 5.89 -5.15 23.23
CA GLU A 54 7.23 -4.66 22.90
C GLU A 54 7.23 -3.71 21.69
N LEU A 55 6.39 -3.96 20.69
CA LEU A 55 6.29 -3.14 19.47
C LEU A 55 5.83 -1.71 19.79
N PHE A 56 4.84 -1.56 20.68
CA PHE A 56 4.23 -0.29 21.05
C PHE A 56 5.06 0.56 22.03
N LYS A 57 6.16 0.01 22.57
CA LYS A 57 7.10 0.82 23.35
C LYS A 57 7.72 1.90 22.46
N PRO A 58 7.92 3.14 22.96
CA PRO A 58 8.62 4.16 22.21
C PRO A 58 10.03 3.71 21.83
N GLN A 59 10.30 3.56 20.53
CA GLN A 59 11.57 3.07 20.01
C GLN A 59 11.84 3.56 18.58
N GLU A 60 13.11 3.52 18.19
CA GLU A 60 13.54 3.80 16.82
C GLU A 60 13.03 2.71 15.86
N LEU A 61 12.98 3.03 14.57
CA LEU A 61 12.63 2.04 13.55
C LEU A 61 13.69 0.94 13.47
N TYR A 62 13.23 -0.28 13.21
CA TYR A 62 14.12 -1.36 12.82
C TYR A 62 14.85 -1.04 11.52
N SER A 63 16.07 -1.56 11.38
CA SER A 63 16.77 -1.52 10.09
C SER A 63 15.94 -2.24 9.01
N LYS A 64 16.09 -1.82 7.75
CA LYS A 64 15.38 -2.46 6.62
C LYS A 64 15.59 -3.98 6.58
N LYS A 65 16.79 -4.45 6.95
CA LYS A 65 17.13 -5.87 7.02
C LYS A 65 16.43 -6.58 8.19
N ALA A 66 16.41 -5.96 9.37
CA ALA A 66 15.72 -6.52 10.53
C ALA A 66 14.21 -6.61 10.29
N LEU A 67 13.60 -5.53 9.77
CA LEU A 67 12.17 -5.52 9.44
C LEU A 67 11.82 -6.57 8.38
N ARG A 68 12.64 -6.72 7.34
CA ARG A 68 12.50 -7.79 6.34
C ARG A 68 12.51 -9.18 6.99
N THR A 69 13.40 -9.41 7.94
CA THR A 69 13.50 -10.71 8.65
C THR A 69 12.26 -10.99 9.49
N VAL A 70 11.66 -9.95 10.09
CA VAL A 70 10.40 -10.10 10.83
C VAL A 70 9.28 -10.53 9.89
N PHE A 71 9.12 -9.87 8.73
CA PHE A 71 8.08 -10.25 7.76
C PHE A 71 8.31 -11.61 7.09
N ASP A 72 9.57 -12.01 6.90
CA ASP A 72 9.91 -13.36 6.45
C ASP A 72 9.40 -14.42 7.43
N ARG A 73 9.69 -14.25 8.72
CA ARG A 73 9.18 -15.14 9.77
C ARG A 73 7.65 -15.14 9.86
N LEU A 74 7.01 -13.99 9.68
CA LEU A 74 5.55 -13.88 9.71
C LEU A 74 4.88 -14.62 8.55
N ALA A 75 5.39 -14.46 7.32
CA ALA A 75 4.84 -15.14 6.15
C ALA A 75 4.93 -16.67 6.26
N HIS A 76 5.97 -17.17 6.93
CA HIS A 76 6.21 -18.60 7.17
C HIS A 76 5.70 -19.10 8.52
N ALA A 77 4.97 -18.27 9.28
CA ALA A 77 4.34 -18.69 10.54
C ALA A 77 3.21 -19.71 10.31
N SER A 78 2.59 -19.68 9.13
CA SER A 78 1.56 -20.63 8.71
C SER A 78 2.15 -21.91 8.10
N ILE A 79 1.29 -22.79 7.59
CA ILE A 79 1.67 -23.97 6.79
C ILE A 79 2.24 -23.63 5.40
N MET A 80 1.99 -22.42 4.90
CA MET A 80 2.48 -21.97 3.59
C MET A 80 4.00 -21.78 3.61
N ARG A 81 4.67 -22.19 2.53
CA ARG A 81 6.11 -21.98 2.37
C ARG A 81 6.41 -21.22 1.09
N LEU A 82 6.98 -20.03 1.23
CA LEU A 82 7.39 -19.18 0.12
C LEU A 82 8.87 -19.38 -0.17
N ASN A 83 9.21 -19.40 -1.46
CA ASN A 83 10.60 -19.39 -1.89
C ASN A 83 11.22 -17.99 -1.74
N GLN A 84 12.55 -17.89 -1.79
CA GLN A 84 13.26 -16.62 -1.58
C GLN A 84 12.82 -15.54 -2.58
N ALA A 85 12.73 -15.86 -3.87
CA ALA A 85 12.32 -14.91 -4.91
C ALA A 85 10.89 -14.38 -4.68
N SER A 86 9.99 -15.22 -4.17
CA SER A 86 8.62 -14.84 -3.83
C SER A 86 8.58 -13.95 -2.60
N MET A 87 9.42 -14.22 -1.60
CA MET A 87 9.58 -13.36 -0.43
C MET A 87 10.20 -12.00 -0.77
N ASP A 88 11.15 -11.97 -1.70
CA ASP A 88 11.73 -10.73 -2.22
C ASP A 88 10.64 -9.89 -2.90
N LYS A 89 9.92 -10.47 -3.87
CA LYS A 89 8.80 -9.81 -4.56
C LYS A 89 7.68 -9.37 -3.61
N LEU A 90 7.32 -10.19 -2.60
CA LEU A 90 6.29 -9.85 -1.61
C LEU A 90 6.66 -8.60 -0.81
N TYR A 91 7.88 -8.57 -0.25
CA TYR A 91 8.34 -7.42 0.54
C TYR A 91 8.46 -6.13 -0.30
N ASP A 92 8.92 -6.26 -1.55
CA ASP A 92 8.99 -5.14 -2.48
C ASP A 92 7.61 -4.55 -2.79
N LEU A 93 6.61 -5.42 -3.00
CA LEU A 93 5.22 -4.97 -3.21
C LEU A 93 4.64 -4.27 -1.98
N MET A 94 4.79 -4.87 -0.79
CA MET A 94 4.31 -4.29 0.46
C MET A 94 4.90 -2.90 0.70
N THR A 95 6.22 -2.79 0.57
CA THR A 95 6.93 -1.54 0.85
C THR A 95 6.63 -0.45 -0.17
N MET A 96 6.56 -0.79 -1.47
CA MET A 96 6.21 0.18 -2.50
C MET A 96 4.74 0.61 -2.40
N ALA A 97 3.82 -0.28 -2.03
CA ALA A 97 2.41 0.05 -1.84
C ALA A 97 2.20 1.00 -0.66
N PHE A 98 2.77 0.69 0.51
CA PHE A 98 2.63 1.57 1.66
C PHE A 98 3.38 2.90 1.45
N LYS A 99 4.56 2.88 0.82
CA LYS A 99 5.27 4.11 0.39
C LYS A 99 4.36 5.02 -0.44
N TYR A 100 3.67 4.45 -1.42
CA TYR A 100 2.76 5.20 -2.29
C TYR A 100 1.63 5.86 -1.47
N GLN A 101 1.04 5.13 -0.53
CA GLN A 101 -0.03 5.65 0.33
C GLN A 101 0.45 6.79 1.23
N VAL A 102 1.65 6.67 1.84
CA VAL A 102 2.24 7.74 2.66
C VAL A 102 2.51 9.01 1.85
N LEU A 103 2.94 8.87 0.59
CA LEU A 103 3.14 10.00 -0.32
C LEU A 103 1.82 10.69 -0.68
N LEU A 104 0.74 9.93 -0.84
CA LEU A 104 -0.58 10.45 -1.19
C LEU A 104 -1.38 11.04 -0.04
N CYS A 105 -1.01 10.79 1.22
CA CYS A 105 -1.70 11.37 2.37
C CYS A 105 -1.67 12.91 2.32
N PRO A 106 -2.82 13.61 2.18
CA PRO A 106 -2.82 15.07 2.14
C PRO A 106 -2.39 15.66 3.48
N ARG A 107 -2.92 15.14 4.59
CA ARG A 107 -2.51 15.51 5.95
C ARG A 107 -1.67 14.40 6.58
N PRO A 108 -0.69 14.74 7.44
CA PRO A 108 0.08 13.74 8.17
C PRO A 108 -0.81 12.83 9.04
N LYS A 109 -1.89 13.36 9.61
CA LYS A 109 -2.86 12.60 10.41
C LYS A 109 -3.62 11.55 9.59
N ASP A 110 -3.73 11.71 8.27
CA ASP A 110 -4.44 10.74 7.40
C ASP A 110 -3.69 9.40 7.33
N ILE A 111 -2.41 9.33 7.73
CA ILE A 111 -1.68 8.06 7.90
C ILE A 111 -2.36 7.16 8.92
N LEU A 112 -2.97 7.72 9.96
CA LEU A 112 -3.72 6.93 10.94
C LEU A 112 -4.99 6.34 10.32
N LEU A 113 -5.68 7.09 9.44
CA LEU A 113 -6.83 6.57 8.70
C LEU A 113 -6.44 5.43 7.75
N VAL A 114 -5.25 5.49 7.13
CA VAL A 114 -4.69 4.38 6.36
C VAL A 114 -4.55 3.13 7.24
N SER A 115 -3.96 3.29 8.42
CA SER A 115 -3.82 2.19 9.38
C SER A 115 -5.16 1.63 9.85
N PHE A 116 -6.16 2.49 10.07
CA PHE A 116 -7.50 2.03 10.40
C PHE A 116 -8.17 1.27 9.26
N ASN A 117 -7.99 1.69 7.99
CA ASN A 117 -8.46 0.90 6.85
C ASN A 117 -7.80 -0.50 6.79
N HIS A 118 -6.49 -0.60 7.07
CA HIS A 118 -5.84 -1.92 7.19
C HIS A 118 -6.40 -2.73 8.36
N MET A 119 -6.61 -2.11 9.53
CA MET A 119 -7.18 -2.79 10.69
C MET A 119 -8.60 -3.29 10.43
N ASP A 120 -9.44 -2.49 9.77
CA ASP A 120 -10.80 -2.86 9.39
C ASP A 120 -10.78 -4.09 8.46
N ALA A 121 -9.88 -4.14 7.48
CA ALA A 121 -9.77 -5.29 6.60
C ALA A 121 -9.18 -6.54 7.29
N ILE A 122 -8.21 -6.36 8.20
CA ILE A 122 -7.67 -7.46 9.01
C ILE A 122 -8.77 -8.06 9.88
N ARG A 123 -9.60 -7.20 10.48
CA ARG A 123 -10.78 -7.60 11.24
C ARG A 123 -11.73 -8.44 10.39
N ASP A 124 -11.99 -8.03 9.16
CA ASP A 124 -12.83 -8.78 8.21
C ASP A 124 -12.26 -10.16 7.86
N PHE A 125 -10.93 -10.32 7.77
CA PHE A 125 -10.31 -11.63 7.53
C PHE A 125 -10.57 -12.63 8.67
N VAL A 126 -10.69 -12.14 9.92
CA VAL A 126 -10.80 -12.99 11.12
C VAL A 126 -12.16 -12.91 11.81
N LYS A 127 -13.17 -12.31 11.18
CA LYS A 127 -14.52 -12.11 11.74
C LYS A 127 -15.18 -13.38 12.28
N ASP A 128 -14.86 -14.53 11.70
CA ASP A 128 -15.40 -15.83 12.10
C ASP A 128 -14.57 -16.54 13.19
N THR A 129 -13.48 -15.92 13.67
CA THR A 129 -12.56 -16.50 14.66
C THR A 129 -12.46 -15.58 15.89
N PRO A 130 -13.38 -15.70 16.88
CA PRO A 130 -13.54 -14.72 17.95
C PRO A 130 -12.28 -14.47 18.79
N SER A 131 -11.44 -15.48 19.01
CA SER A 131 -10.21 -15.34 19.79
C SER A 131 -9.18 -14.43 19.10
N ILE A 132 -9.01 -14.56 17.78
CA ILE A 132 -8.10 -13.71 16.99
C ILE A 132 -8.71 -12.33 16.82
N LEU A 133 -10.03 -12.26 16.55
CA LEU A 133 -10.76 -11.01 16.44
C LEU A 133 -10.58 -10.14 17.69
N SER A 134 -10.66 -10.73 18.89
CA SER A 134 -10.42 -10.02 20.15
C SER A 134 -9.00 -9.44 20.26
N GLN A 135 -7.98 -10.09 19.70
CA GLN A 135 -6.60 -9.59 19.70
C GLN A 135 -6.43 -8.40 18.74
N VAL A 136 -7.05 -8.49 17.56
CA VAL A 136 -7.07 -7.40 16.57
C VAL A 136 -7.81 -6.18 17.12
N ASP A 137 -8.98 -6.40 17.72
CA ASP A 137 -9.80 -5.34 18.33
C ASP A 137 -9.06 -4.65 19.50
N GLU A 138 -8.35 -5.40 20.35
CA GLU A 138 -7.53 -4.84 21.42
C GLU A 138 -6.38 -3.96 20.89
N THR A 139 -5.74 -4.41 19.81
CA THR A 139 -4.67 -3.63 19.16
C THR A 139 -5.21 -2.36 18.53
N ASN A 140 -6.42 -2.41 17.95
CA ASN A 140 -7.08 -1.23 17.40
C ASN A 140 -7.40 -0.21 18.49
N LYS A 141 -7.87 -0.65 19.66
CA LYS A 141 -8.07 0.25 20.81
C LYS A 141 -6.76 0.93 21.24
N GLN A 142 -5.67 0.17 21.34
CA GLN A 142 -4.35 0.75 21.65
C GLN A 142 -3.90 1.78 20.61
N LEU A 143 -4.15 1.55 19.31
CA LEU A 143 -3.88 2.55 18.27
C LEU A 143 -4.69 3.82 18.48
N VAL A 144 -5.99 3.68 18.75
CA VAL A 144 -6.88 4.83 18.98
C VAL A 144 -6.39 5.64 20.19
N GLU A 145 -6.09 4.97 21.30
CA GLU A 145 -5.63 5.61 22.54
C GLU A 145 -4.28 6.32 22.38
N ILE A 146 -3.33 5.73 21.65
CA ILE A 146 -1.97 6.27 21.52
C ILE A 146 -1.89 7.37 20.46
N TYR A 147 -2.58 7.20 19.32
CA TYR A 147 -2.36 8.06 18.14
C TYR A 147 -3.41 9.13 17.92
N THR A 148 -4.67 8.93 18.36
CA THR A 148 -5.73 9.93 18.17
C THR A 148 -5.45 11.26 18.90
N PRO A 149 -4.89 11.25 20.13
CA PRO A 149 -4.58 12.49 20.86
C PRO A 149 -3.36 13.26 20.31
N LEU A 150 -2.58 12.68 19.40
CA LEU A 150 -1.35 13.31 18.92
C LEU A 150 -1.64 14.58 18.13
N SER A 151 -0.75 15.55 18.32
CA SER A 151 -0.77 16.81 17.59
C SER A 151 -0.38 16.62 16.12
N GLY A 152 -0.71 17.60 15.28
CA GLY A 152 -0.28 17.62 13.87
C GLY A 152 1.25 17.61 13.72
N GLY A 153 1.99 18.23 14.66
CA GLY A 153 3.45 18.23 14.67
C GLY A 153 4.03 16.84 14.91
N GLU A 154 3.47 16.08 15.85
CA GLU A 154 3.89 14.70 16.10
C GLU A 154 3.61 13.79 14.89
N PHE A 155 2.44 13.94 14.26
CA PHE A 155 2.15 13.23 13.02
C PHE A 155 3.07 13.64 11.87
N GLN A 156 3.50 14.90 11.80
CA GLN A 156 4.47 15.34 10.82
C GLN A 156 5.84 14.67 11.05
N LEU A 157 6.26 14.50 12.32
CA LEU A 157 7.47 13.75 12.65
C LEU A 157 7.35 12.27 12.27
N ILE A 158 6.19 11.64 12.53
CA ILE A 158 5.91 10.26 12.09
C ILE A 158 6.02 10.15 10.57
N ARG A 159 5.37 11.06 9.83
CA ARG A 159 5.42 11.10 8.36
C ARG A 159 6.84 11.26 7.86
N GLN A 160 7.61 12.18 8.44
CA GLN A 160 9.01 12.37 8.09
C GLN A 160 9.83 11.10 8.31
N THR A 161 9.66 10.44 9.46
CA THR A 161 10.35 9.18 9.77
C THR A 161 10.00 8.07 8.77
N LEU A 162 8.73 7.94 8.36
CA LEU A 162 8.31 7.01 7.31
C LEU A 162 8.92 7.35 5.94
N LEU A 163 8.94 8.63 5.56
CA LEU A 163 9.50 9.08 4.28
C LEU A 163 11.01 8.81 4.21
N ILE A 164 11.74 9.02 5.31
CA ILE A 164 13.16 8.67 5.42
C ILE A 164 13.35 7.16 5.31
N PHE A 165 12.51 6.36 5.97
CA PHE A 165 12.57 4.90 5.84
C PHE A 165 12.41 4.44 4.38
N PHE A 166 11.44 5.02 3.66
CA PHE A 166 11.19 4.71 2.24
C PHE A 166 12.11 5.43 1.25
N GLN A 167 13.06 6.21 1.75
CA GLN A 167 14.04 6.88 0.91
C GLN A 167 14.84 5.85 0.11
N ASP A 168 15.13 6.23 -1.13
CA ASP A 168 15.90 5.46 -2.11
C ASP A 168 15.30 4.12 -2.57
N MET A 169 14.08 3.80 -2.13
CA MET A 169 13.34 2.61 -2.60
C MET A 169 12.63 2.92 -3.93
N HIS A 170 13.20 2.44 -5.04
CA HIS A 170 12.73 2.72 -6.40
C HIS A 170 12.42 1.42 -7.17
N ILE A 171 11.72 0.49 -6.52
CA ILE A 171 11.40 -0.81 -7.12
C ILE A 171 10.22 -0.65 -8.07
N ARG A 172 10.35 -1.20 -9.27
CA ARG A 172 9.30 -1.17 -10.30
C ARG A 172 8.20 -2.16 -9.94
N VAL A 173 6.96 -1.70 -9.92
CA VAL A 173 5.80 -2.52 -9.59
C VAL A 173 4.80 -2.46 -10.74
N SER A 174 4.47 -3.62 -11.29
CA SER A 174 3.69 -3.73 -12.53
C SER A 174 2.30 -3.08 -12.44
N ILE A 175 1.59 -3.20 -11.30
CA ILE A 175 0.29 -2.54 -11.13
C ILE A 175 0.41 -1.02 -11.18
N PHE A 176 1.45 -0.44 -10.57
CA PHE A 176 1.67 1.01 -10.58
C PHE A 176 2.14 1.55 -11.93
N LEU A 177 2.91 0.74 -12.67
CA LEU A 177 3.29 1.07 -14.05
C LEU A 177 2.08 1.06 -14.98
N LYS A 178 1.19 0.05 -14.85
CA LYS A 178 -0.05 -0.05 -15.63
C LYS A 178 -1.01 1.10 -15.34
N ASP A 179 -1.14 1.47 -14.06
CA ASP A 179 -1.96 2.60 -13.61
C ASP A 179 -1.33 3.97 -13.92
N LYS A 180 -0.11 3.99 -14.48
CA LYS A 180 0.67 5.20 -14.79
C LYS A 180 0.96 6.11 -13.60
N VAL A 181 0.86 5.57 -12.39
CA VAL A 181 1.22 6.28 -11.15
C VAL A 181 2.69 6.13 -10.82
N GLN A 182 3.41 5.25 -11.52
CA GLN A 182 4.85 5.06 -11.41
C GLN A 182 5.52 5.13 -12.80
N ASN A 183 6.71 5.73 -12.83
CA ASN A 183 7.56 5.79 -14.00
C ASN A 183 8.41 4.52 -14.15
N SER A 184 8.97 4.31 -15.35
CA SER A 184 9.87 3.17 -15.64
C SER A 184 11.12 3.14 -14.76
N ASN A 185 11.51 4.26 -14.15
CA ASN A 185 12.62 4.37 -13.19
C ASN A 185 12.22 4.07 -11.73
N GLY A 186 10.99 3.62 -11.49
CA GLY A 186 10.49 3.26 -10.16
C GLY A 186 10.04 4.44 -9.28
N ARG A 187 10.11 5.69 -9.78
CA ARG A 187 9.59 6.87 -9.06
C ARG A 187 8.10 7.04 -9.27
N PHE A 188 7.40 7.48 -8.22
CA PHE A 188 5.98 7.79 -8.28
C PHE A 188 5.72 9.15 -8.92
N VAL A 189 4.63 9.24 -9.67
CA VAL A 189 4.05 10.48 -10.17
C VAL A 189 2.90 10.84 -9.23
N LEU A 190 3.02 11.98 -8.55
CA LEU A 190 2.02 12.44 -7.60
C LEU A 190 0.99 13.34 -8.31
N PRO A 191 -0.31 13.21 -7.98
CA PRO A 191 -1.33 14.07 -8.54
C PRO A 191 -1.13 15.51 -8.06
N THR A 192 -1.33 16.46 -8.97
CA THR A 192 -1.30 17.92 -8.70
C THR A 192 -2.71 18.51 -8.68
N SER A 193 -3.71 17.68 -8.39
CA SER A 193 -5.14 17.99 -8.46
C SER A 193 -5.93 17.03 -7.58
N GLY A 194 -7.19 17.36 -7.29
CA GLY A 194 -8.07 16.54 -6.46
C GLY A 194 -8.62 17.28 -5.24
N PRO A 195 -9.24 16.56 -4.30
CA PRO A 195 -9.82 17.18 -3.12
C PRO A 195 -8.74 17.75 -2.24
N VAL A 196 -8.95 18.98 -1.78
CA VAL A 196 -8.07 19.57 -0.77
C VAL A 196 -8.26 18.86 0.59
N PRO A 197 -7.26 18.87 1.47
CA PRO A 197 -7.40 18.26 2.78
C PRO A 197 -8.57 18.87 3.60
N TYR A 198 -9.20 18.05 4.46
CA TYR A 198 -10.22 18.55 5.38
C TYR A 198 -9.70 19.69 6.25
N GLY A 199 -10.53 20.73 6.40
CA GLY A 199 -10.18 21.97 7.09
C GLY A 199 -9.39 22.97 6.25
N THR A 200 -9.21 22.72 4.94
CA THR A 200 -8.51 23.64 4.03
C THR A 200 -9.43 24.15 2.93
N HIS A 201 -9.13 25.33 2.42
CA HIS A 201 -9.85 25.94 1.31
C HIS A 201 -9.17 25.60 -0.01
N THR A 202 -9.96 25.56 -1.09
CA THR A 202 -9.42 25.41 -2.44
C THR A 202 -8.40 26.53 -2.73
N PRO A 203 -7.18 26.19 -3.18
CA PRO A 203 -6.14 27.19 -3.45
C PRO A 203 -6.55 28.17 -4.55
N GLY A 204 -5.85 29.31 -4.58
CA GLY A 204 -5.98 30.34 -5.61
C GLY A 204 -6.89 31.51 -5.27
N LEU A 205 -7.73 31.44 -4.22
CA LEU A 205 -8.52 32.59 -3.79
C LEU A 205 -7.64 33.63 -3.09
N ILE A 206 -7.55 34.83 -3.65
CA ILE A 206 -6.84 35.99 -3.08
C ILE A 206 -7.87 37.00 -2.62
N ARG A 207 -7.81 37.39 -1.33
CA ARG A 207 -8.64 38.44 -0.73
C ARG A 207 -7.74 39.58 -0.26
N MET A 208 -8.08 40.81 -0.63
CA MET A 208 -7.41 42.02 -0.15
C MET A 208 -8.36 42.76 0.79
N PHE A 209 -7.85 43.11 1.96
CA PHE A 209 -8.60 43.82 2.99
C PHE A 209 -8.10 45.26 3.12
N SER A 210 -9.00 46.18 3.44
CA SER A 210 -8.67 47.56 3.80
C SER A 210 -7.99 47.62 5.18
N CYS A 211 -7.48 48.80 5.55
CA CYS A 211 -7.04 49.08 6.91
C CYS A 211 -8.18 49.04 7.95
N SER A 212 -9.45 49.13 7.51
CA SER A 212 -10.64 48.93 8.35
C SER A 212 -11.05 47.46 8.49
N GLY A 213 -10.37 46.52 7.81
CA GLY A 213 -10.68 45.09 7.84
C GLY A 213 -11.80 44.65 6.88
N GLU A 214 -12.29 45.53 6.01
CA GLU A 214 -13.31 45.21 5.01
C GLU A 214 -12.68 44.58 3.76
N GLU A 215 -13.33 43.56 3.17
CA GLU A 215 -12.84 42.94 1.92
C GLU A 215 -13.05 43.92 0.75
N VAL A 216 -11.96 44.47 0.22
CA VAL A 216 -11.98 45.46 -0.88
C VAL A 216 -11.88 44.79 -2.24
N ARG A 217 -11.18 43.66 -2.33
CA ARG A 217 -10.95 42.98 -3.60
C ARG A 217 -10.85 41.47 -3.45
N ARG A 218 -11.47 40.77 -4.39
CA ARG A 218 -11.37 39.32 -4.57
C ARG A 218 -10.76 39.02 -5.93
N MET A 219 -9.75 38.15 -5.96
CA MET A 219 -9.11 37.68 -7.18
C MET A 219 -8.92 36.17 -7.11
N GLN A 220 -8.76 35.53 -8.27
CA GLN A 220 -8.44 34.10 -8.37
C GLN A 220 -7.12 33.93 -9.13
N PHE A 221 -6.14 33.30 -8.50
CA PHE A 221 -4.93 32.82 -9.13
C PHE A 221 -5.23 31.48 -9.80
N ARG A 222 -4.83 31.35 -11.07
CA ARG A 222 -4.90 30.09 -11.81
C ARG A 222 -3.66 29.28 -11.47
N ASP A 223 -3.82 28.33 -10.56
CA ASP A 223 -2.80 27.41 -10.08
C ASP A 223 -2.55 26.22 -11.02
N GLY A 224 -3.35 26.09 -12.08
CA GLY A 224 -3.18 25.07 -13.11
C GLY A 224 -3.60 23.66 -12.68
N GLY A 225 -4.13 23.51 -11.46
CA GLY A 225 -4.68 22.27 -10.92
C GLY A 225 -6.20 22.28 -10.89
N ASN A 226 -6.82 21.11 -10.99
CA ASN A 226 -8.25 20.95 -10.78
C ASN A 226 -8.52 20.53 -9.33
N TYR A 227 -8.47 21.49 -8.40
CA TYR A 227 -8.74 21.24 -6.99
C TYR A 227 -10.24 21.32 -6.70
N CYS A 228 -10.76 20.34 -5.96
CA CYS A 228 -12.14 20.36 -5.48
C CYS A 228 -12.19 20.54 -3.96
N GLY A 229 -13.40 20.81 -3.45
CA GLY A 229 -13.64 21.00 -2.03
C GLY A 229 -13.18 19.81 -1.20
N ALA A 230 -12.90 20.05 0.08
CA ALA A 230 -12.41 19.00 0.96
C ALA A 230 -13.41 17.86 1.10
N LEU A 231 -12.89 16.63 1.17
CA LEU A 231 -13.68 15.49 1.63
C LEU A 231 -14.11 15.71 3.08
N ARG A 232 -15.21 15.05 3.47
CA ARG A 232 -15.63 14.99 4.87
C ARG A 232 -14.51 14.40 5.76
N GLU A 233 -14.50 14.75 7.03
CA GLU A 233 -13.55 14.17 7.97
C GLU A 233 -13.80 12.66 8.15
N GLY A 234 -12.72 11.88 8.07
CA GLY A 234 -12.77 10.43 8.32
C GLY A 234 -12.89 10.11 9.81
N SER A 235 -13.55 9.00 10.13
CA SER A 235 -13.69 8.54 11.51
C SER A 235 -12.36 8.03 12.07
N PHE A 236 -11.98 8.56 13.23
CA PHE A 236 -10.85 8.08 14.04
C PHE A 236 -11.29 7.20 15.21
N GLU A 237 -12.58 6.87 15.28
CA GLU A 237 -13.11 5.94 16.28
C GLU A 237 -12.80 4.49 15.88
N MET A 238 -13.05 3.55 16.79
CA MET A 238 -12.85 2.12 16.53
C MET A 238 -13.63 1.66 15.28
N TYR A 239 -14.82 2.22 15.05
CA TYR A 239 -15.66 1.95 13.88
C TYR A 239 -16.07 3.26 13.19
N GLY A 240 -16.27 3.22 11.89
CA GLY A 240 -16.82 4.33 11.13
C GLY A 240 -16.24 4.42 9.72
N ASP A 241 -16.80 5.31 8.90
CA ASP A 241 -16.28 5.53 7.56
C ASP A 241 -14.95 6.30 7.61
N ARG A 242 -13.90 5.71 7.02
CA ARG A 242 -12.58 6.34 6.91
C ARG A 242 -12.52 7.39 5.80
N VAL A 243 -13.49 7.37 4.86
CA VAL A 243 -13.69 8.33 3.75
C VAL A 243 -12.60 8.27 2.68
N ILE A 244 -11.36 7.94 3.06
CA ILE A 244 -10.23 7.81 2.17
C ILE A 244 -10.14 6.40 1.58
N LYS A 245 -9.70 6.32 0.32
CA LYS A 245 -9.42 5.04 -0.36
C LYS A 245 -8.04 4.47 0.01
N LEU A 246 -7.14 5.26 0.60
CA LEU A 246 -5.80 4.83 1.00
C LEU A 246 -5.90 3.79 2.14
N GLY A 247 -5.09 2.72 2.09
CA GLY A 247 -5.15 1.60 3.05
C GLY A 247 -6.18 0.53 2.72
N THR A 248 -7.02 0.74 1.69
CA THR A 248 -7.93 -0.29 1.18
C THR A 248 -7.22 -1.23 0.20
N ASN A 249 -7.77 -2.42 -0.01
CA ASN A 249 -7.17 -3.45 -0.87
C ASN A 249 -7.13 -3.00 -2.35
N MET A 250 -5.96 -2.52 -2.78
CA MET A 250 -5.72 -2.07 -4.15
C MET A 250 -5.58 -3.20 -5.18
N TYR A 251 -5.48 -4.45 -4.72
CA TYR A 251 -5.29 -5.64 -5.55
C TYR A 251 -6.61 -6.34 -5.91
N SER A 252 -7.73 -5.84 -5.39
CA SER A 252 -9.08 -6.33 -5.68
C SER A 252 -9.43 -6.18 -7.17
N VAL A 253 -10.04 -7.21 -7.76
CA VAL A 253 -10.39 -7.28 -9.20
C VAL A 253 -11.42 -6.21 -9.66
N SER A 254 -12.12 -5.56 -8.73
CA SER A 254 -13.13 -4.54 -9.02
C SER A 254 -12.60 -3.13 -8.79
N ARG A 255 -11.98 -2.53 -9.81
CA ARG A 255 -11.78 -1.08 -9.87
C ARG A 255 -12.67 -0.45 -10.95
N PRO A 256 -13.49 0.55 -10.61
CA PRO A 256 -13.94 1.54 -11.59
C PRO A 256 -12.72 2.42 -11.94
N VAL A 257 -12.28 2.37 -13.19
CA VAL A 257 -11.15 3.18 -13.68
C VAL A 257 -11.68 4.58 -14.01
N GLU A 258 -11.25 5.59 -13.26
CA GLU A 258 -11.40 6.99 -13.67
C GLU A 258 -10.28 7.31 -14.67
N THR A 259 -10.65 7.26 -15.94
CA THR A 259 -9.81 7.56 -17.10
C THR A 259 -9.50 9.04 -17.19
N HIS A 260 -8.22 9.41 -17.05
CA HIS A 260 -7.67 10.53 -17.81
C HIS A 260 -6.31 10.12 -18.40
N MET A 261 -6.31 9.95 -19.72
CA MET A 261 -5.18 9.54 -20.54
C MET A 261 -4.47 10.75 -21.15
N SER A 262 -3.15 10.68 -21.28
CA SER A 262 -2.30 11.26 -22.34
C SER A 262 -0.95 10.50 -22.29
N GLY A 263 -0.56 9.68 -23.29
CA GLY A 263 0.37 10.04 -24.39
C GLY A 263 1.74 10.49 -23.86
N THR A 264 2.92 9.88 -24.09
CA THR A 264 3.49 9.32 -25.33
C THR A 264 4.90 8.72 -25.06
N SER A 265 5.26 7.65 -25.81
CA SER A 265 6.57 7.18 -26.32
C SER A 265 7.78 6.74 -25.45
N LYS A 266 8.07 5.43 -25.58
CA LYS A 266 9.33 4.64 -25.77
C LYS A 266 10.72 5.29 -25.60
N ASN A 267 11.62 4.64 -24.83
CA ASN A 267 12.90 4.07 -25.30
C ASN A 267 13.70 3.26 -24.25
N SER A 268 14.73 2.57 -24.75
CA SER A 268 15.36 1.30 -24.37
C SER A 268 16.41 1.29 -23.23
N SER A 269 16.48 0.13 -22.54
CA SER A 269 17.65 -0.63 -21.99
C SER A 269 18.90 0.07 -21.41
N GLN A 270 19.33 -0.34 -20.20
CA GLN A 270 20.53 -1.19 -19.98
C GLN A 270 20.83 -1.46 -18.49
N HIS A 271 21.63 -2.50 -18.27
CA HIS A 271 21.80 -3.36 -17.10
C HIS A 271 23.10 -3.02 -16.37
N THR A 272 23.15 -2.98 -15.03
CA THR A 272 24.45 -3.01 -14.31
C THR A 272 24.34 -3.71 -12.95
N LYS A 273 25.16 -4.75 -12.77
CA LYS A 273 25.35 -5.56 -11.55
C LYS A 273 26.27 -4.81 -10.57
N VAL A 274 26.02 -4.90 -9.26
CA VAL A 274 27.03 -4.53 -8.24
C VAL A 274 27.08 -5.58 -7.13
N ASN A 275 28.33 -5.92 -6.78
CA ASN A 275 28.79 -6.99 -5.92
C ASN A 275 28.55 -6.76 -4.42
N THR A 276 28.34 -7.86 -3.70
CA THR A 276 28.18 -7.95 -2.25
C THR A 276 29.48 -8.38 -1.56
N THR A 277 29.92 -7.65 -0.55
CA THR A 277 30.81 -8.17 0.51
C THR A 277 30.21 -7.88 1.90
N PRO A 278 30.27 -8.79 2.89
CA PRO A 278 29.50 -8.69 4.13
C PRO A 278 30.24 -7.90 5.22
N ASN A 279 29.53 -6.99 5.89
CA ASN A 279 30.02 -6.20 7.03
C ASN A 279 30.01 -7.04 8.34
N PRO A 280 31.14 -7.13 9.08
CA PRO A 280 31.29 -7.96 10.29
C PRO A 280 30.48 -7.51 11.52
N LEU A 281 29.88 -6.31 11.52
CA LEU A 281 29.04 -5.81 12.63
C LEU A 281 27.64 -6.48 12.71
N ALA A 282 27.21 -7.17 11.66
CA ALA A 282 25.90 -7.82 11.62
C ALA A 282 25.77 -9.04 12.55
N LYS A 283 26.89 -9.59 13.05
CA LYS A 283 26.90 -10.82 13.85
C LYS A 283 26.45 -10.59 15.29
N GLU A 284 26.77 -9.43 15.87
CA GLU A 284 26.39 -9.10 17.25
C GLU A 284 24.91 -8.73 17.37
N GLU A 285 24.36 -8.02 16.38
CA GLU A 285 22.92 -7.73 16.31
C GLU A 285 22.08 -9.00 16.16
N LEU A 286 22.55 -10.00 15.40
CA LEU A 286 21.88 -11.29 15.24
C LEU A 286 21.83 -12.10 16.55
N ASN A 287 22.86 -12.00 17.40
CA ASN A 287 22.90 -12.68 18.69
C ASN A 287 21.94 -12.05 19.71
N LEU A 288 21.77 -10.73 19.69
CA LEU A 288 20.76 -10.04 20.52
C LEU A 288 19.34 -10.47 20.10
N LEU A 289 19.11 -10.56 18.78
CA LEU A 289 17.84 -10.97 18.20
C LEU A 289 17.51 -12.45 18.49
N ALA A 290 18.51 -13.33 18.49
CA ALA A 290 18.35 -14.73 18.89
C ALA A 290 17.94 -14.86 20.37
N ARG A 291 18.49 -14.01 21.24
CA ARG A 291 18.19 -14.00 22.68
C ARG A 291 16.79 -13.47 22.99
N LEU A 292 16.29 -12.51 22.21
CA LEU A 292 14.92 -11.98 22.33
C LEU A 292 13.87 -12.95 21.75
N MET A 293 14.22 -13.73 20.74
CA MET A 293 13.35 -14.72 20.09
C MET A 293 13.25 -16.06 20.84
N GLY A 294 14.26 -16.40 21.66
CA GLY A 294 14.32 -17.67 22.40
C GLY A 294 13.25 -17.85 23.49
N GLY A 295 12.43 -16.83 23.78
CA GLY A 295 11.29 -16.91 24.71
C GLY A 295 9.98 -17.43 24.09
N LEU A 296 9.96 -17.69 22.77
CA LEU A 296 8.88 -18.40 22.09
C LEU A 296 9.19 -19.90 22.07
N GLU A 297 8.78 -20.61 23.12
CA GLU A 297 8.64 -22.05 23.00
C GLU A 297 7.49 -22.35 22.04
N VAL A 298 7.86 -22.62 20.79
CA VAL A 298 6.97 -23.24 19.80
C VAL A 298 6.67 -24.65 20.31
N GLN A 299 5.43 -24.90 20.71
CA GLN A 299 4.94 -26.27 20.91
C GLN A 299 5.15 -27.05 19.61
N LYS A 300 6.19 -27.89 19.59
CA LYS A 300 6.38 -28.89 18.55
C LYS A 300 5.26 -29.92 18.69
N SER A 301 4.21 -29.79 17.89
CA SER A 301 3.37 -30.94 17.56
C SER A 301 4.17 -31.84 16.62
N ALA A 302 4.65 -32.97 17.13
CA ALA A 302 5.21 -34.03 16.32
C ALA A 302 4.09 -34.67 15.46
N ASN A 303 4.06 -34.35 14.16
CA ASN A 303 3.75 -35.31 13.08
C ASN A 303 3.84 -34.66 11.69
N THR A 304 4.58 -35.33 10.79
CA THR A 304 4.63 -35.23 9.31
C THR A 304 4.47 -33.84 8.68
N ASP A 305 5.59 -33.36 8.12
CA ASP A 305 5.76 -32.12 7.36
C ASP A 305 4.77 -32.06 6.17
N SER A 306 3.62 -31.43 6.39
CA SER A 306 2.55 -31.22 5.41
C SER A 306 2.51 -29.79 4.88
N GLY A 307 3.64 -29.07 4.95
CA GLY A 307 3.79 -27.76 4.34
C GLY A 307 3.64 -27.84 2.83
N PHE A 308 2.82 -26.98 2.23
CA PHE A 308 2.75 -26.86 0.77
C PHE A 308 3.59 -25.67 0.31
N ARG A 309 4.41 -25.89 -0.72
CA ARG A 309 5.27 -24.84 -1.31
C ARG A 309 4.46 -24.03 -2.31
N VAL A 310 4.49 -22.72 -2.15
CA VAL A 310 3.80 -21.77 -3.02
C VAL A 310 4.82 -20.88 -3.69
N ASN A 311 4.82 -20.88 -5.02
CA ASN A 311 5.43 -19.82 -5.82
C ASN A 311 4.35 -18.76 -6.04
N LEU A 312 4.42 -17.63 -5.32
CA LEU A 312 3.39 -16.58 -5.43
C LEU A 312 3.50 -15.80 -6.74
N PHE A 313 4.68 -15.82 -7.36
CA PHE A 313 4.99 -15.07 -8.56
C PHE A 313 5.60 -16.02 -9.58
N ALA A 314 5.04 -16.05 -10.79
CA ALA A 314 5.68 -16.70 -11.93
C ALA A 314 7.04 -16.02 -12.21
N THR A 315 7.99 -16.78 -12.73
CA THR A 315 9.19 -16.20 -13.34
C THR A 315 8.77 -15.33 -14.52
N ASP A 316 9.55 -14.29 -14.85
CA ASP A 316 9.17 -13.33 -15.90
C ASP A 316 9.01 -14.03 -17.28
N GLU A 317 9.55 -15.25 -17.46
CA GLU A 317 9.36 -16.13 -18.62
C GLU A 317 8.04 -16.94 -18.59
N GLU A 318 7.50 -17.26 -17.42
CA GLU A 318 6.22 -17.96 -17.23
C GLU A 318 5.00 -17.01 -17.33
N GLU A 319 5.19 -15.70 -17.13
CA GLU A 319 4.16 -14.69 -17.43
C GLU A 319 3.91 -14.53 -18.95
N GLU A 320 4.86 -14.91 -19.80
CA GLU A 320 4.69 -14.95 -21.26
C GLU A 320 4.08 -16.26 -21.77
N THR A 321 4.32 -17.38 -21.08
CA THR A 321 4.00 -18.73 -21.59
C THR A 321 2.79 -19.40 -20.93
N ASN A 322 2.37 -18.98 -19.73
CA ASN A 322 1.26 -19.60 -19.01
C ASN A 322 -0.08 -18.88 -19.27
N ARG A 323 -0.65 -19.05 -20.47
CA ARG A 323 -2.08 -18.77 -20.73
C ARG A 323 -2.93 -19.92 -20.21
N PRO A 324 -3.61 -19.72 -19.07
CA PRO A 324 -5.02 -20.09 -19.01
C PRO A 324 -5.84 -18.92 -18.42
N MET A 325 -6.00 -17.86 -19.20
CA MET A 325 -7.12 -16.90 -19.04
C MET A 325 -7.78 -16.65 -20.41
N GLN A 326 -7.97 -17.72 -21.19
CA GLN A 326 -8.69 -17.65 -22.47
C GLN A 326 -10.22 -17.51 -22.34
N SER A 327 -10.80 -17.38 -21.13
CA SER A 327 -12.20 -16.94 -21.03
C SER A 327 -12.35 -15.41 -21.17
N TRP A 328 -11.28 -14.64 -21.02
CA TRP A 328 -11.32 -13.16 -21.09
C TRP A 328 -11.30 -12.57 -22.51
N LEU A 329 -11.04 -13.37 -23.55
CA LEU A 329 -10.99 -12.90 -24.96
C LEU A 329 -12.24 -13.25 -25.79
N ARG A 330 -13.14 -14.12 -25.33
CA ARG A 330 -14.35 -14.47 -26.12
C ARG A 330 -15.55 -13.55 -25.89
N SER A 331 -15.58 -12.80 -24.79
CA SER A 331 -16.71 -11.89 -24.49
C SER A 331 -16.54 -10.46 -25.01
N TRP A 332 -15.38 -10.12 -25.57
CA TRP A 332 -15.09 -8.78 -26.12
C TRP A 332 -14.67 -8.82 -27.60
N GLY A 333 -14.97 -9.94 -28.29
CA GLY A 333 -14.67 -10.17 -29.71
C GLY A 333 -15.91 -10.31 -30.59
N SER A 334 -16.96 -9.52 -30.33
CA SER A 334 -18.17 -9.50 -31.19
C SER A 334 -18.64 -8.07 -31.51
N LEU A 335 -17.69 -7.20 -31.83
CA LEU A 335 -18.00 -5.87 -32.40
C LEU A 335 -16.90 -5.35 -33.35
N GLU A 336 -16.29 -6.26 -34.12
CA GLU A 336 -15.61 -5.92 -35.38
C GLU A 336 -16.19 -6.79 -36.50
N ARG A 337 -17.30 -6.34 -37.04
CA ARG A 337 -17.60 -6.51 -38.46
C ARG A 337 -18.22 -5.19 -38.87
N TRP A 338 -17.87 -4.71 -40.07
CA TRP A 338 -18.23 -3.45 -40.72
C TRP A 338 -17.04 -2.48 -40.87
N GLU A 339 -15.95 -2.96 -41.49
CA GLU A 339 -15.19 -2.13 -42.44
C GLU A 339 -15.68 -2.48 -43.84
N ASN A 340 -16.26 -1.49 -44.54
CA ASN A 340 -16.18 -1.29 -46.00
C ASN A 340 -17.15 -0.18 -46.44
N LEU A 341 -16.70 1.07 -46.41
CA LEU A 341 -17.19 2.12 -47.34
C LEU A 341 -16.08 3.17 -47.61
N PRO A 342 -16.02 3.75 -48.82
CA PRO A 342 -14.86 4.49 -49.35
C PRO A 342 -14.84 5.98 -48.93
N PRO A 343 -13.73 6.72 -49.17
CA PRO A 343 -13.61 8.11 -48.73
C PRO A 343 -14.20 9.09 -49.76
N VAL A 344 -14.84 10.17 -49.29
CA VAL A 344 -15.25 11.35 -50.10
C VAL A 344 -15.09 12.62 -49.22
N PRO A 345 -14.96 13.86 -49.76
CA PRO A 345 -13.74 14.65 -49.69
C PRO A 345 -13.87 15.94 -48.88
N ALA A 346 -12.74 16.60 -48.64
CA ALA A 346 -12.61 17.86 -47.92
C ALA A 346 -13.33 19.04 -48.61
N ALA A 347 -14.16 19.76 -47.85
CA ALA A 347 -14.71 21.06 -48.24
C ALA A 347 -14.04 22.19 -47.43
N ARG A 348 -13.45 23.14 -48.16
CA ARG A 348 -13.02 24.46 -47.67
C ARG A 348 -14.23 25.28 -47.25
N VAL A 349 -14.11 26.03 -46.15
CA VAL A 349 -14.93 27.22 -45.92
C VAL A 349 -14.03 28.37 -45.46
N THR A 350 -14.06 29.43 -46.26
CA THR A 350 -13.50 30.77 -46.09
C THR A 350 -14.54 31.70 -45.46
N THR A 351 -14.14 32.60 -44.56
CA THR A 351 -14.76 33.93 -44.29
C THR A 351 -13.80 34.71 -43.36
N SER A 352 -13.00 35.69 -43.81
CA SER A 352 -13.30 37.11 -44.09
C SER A 352 -14.14 37.82 -43.02
N TRP A 353 -13.49 38.70 -42.26
CA TRP A 353 -14.10 39.72 -41.39
C TRP A 353 -14.03 41.09 -42.09
N PRO A 354 -15.00 41.98 -41.89
CA PRO A 354 -14.80 43.42 -42.05
C PRO A 354 -14.00 44.03 -40.89
#